data_AF-A0A2E6L1T6-F1
#
_entry.id   AF-A0A2E6L1T6-F1
#
_cell.length_a   1.000
_cell.length_b   1.000
_cell.length_c   1.000
_cell.angle_alpha   90.00
_cell.angle_beta   90.00
_cell.angle_gamma   90.00
#
_symmetry.space_group_name_H-M   'P 1'
#
loop_
_entity.id
_entity.type
_entity.pdbx_description
1 polymer ?
#
loop_
_entity_poly.entity_id
_entity_poly.type
_entity_poly.pdbx_seq_one_letter_code
_entity_poly.pdbx_strand_id
1 'polypeptide(L)'
;MKIFLTFVSTVITCIFALAESQKFSQDRAAILAMSGAFEVEFNFEEIVSLDKGYELKKPYFADAYELVKVAEDTGRSISLQHLLVVEGKNGPVVIKHWGQIWKYEDHRTLNYEGGNTWLPVTHTNAEVEGTWTQFVTQVDESPRYKAFGVWVHAANTSIWTSRLSTRPLPRREYTKRSDYDLLIATNRHVITPEGWVHQQENRKLVSREGKRKFLCMETGLNHYRRVSDETSKEGFKLAEAKWSQTRAFWGQVRSCWNKVIADADKPIRYALMVDGNRLMSEINVLARKAEKGEAIERVAIREVLTKFLR
;
A
#
# COMPACT_ATOMS: atom_id res chain seq x y z
N MET A 1 10.68 -51.93 13.69
CA MET A 1 10.58 -50.57 14.27
C MET A 1 11.18 -49.45 13.41
N LYS A 2 12.24 -49.66 12.61
CA LYS A 2 12.78 -48.60 11.72
C LYS A 2 11.89 -48.27 10.51
N ILE A 3 11.20 -49.25 9.91
CA ILE A 3 10.32 -49.03 8.75
C ILE A 3 9.05 -48.23 9.11
N PHE A 4 8.52 -48.41 10.32
CA PHE A 4 7.36 -47.64 10.81
C PHE A 4 7.71 -46.18 11.10
N LEU A 5 8.94 -45.88 11.55
CA LEU A 5 9.39 -44.50 11.80
C LEU A 5 9.57 -43.70 10.50
N THR A 6 10.10 -44.33 9.44
CA THR A 6 10.29 -43.66 8.14
C THR A 6 8.97 -43.35 7.45
N PHE A 7 7.98 -44.26 7.54
CA PHE A 7 6.66 -44.06 6.93
C PHE A 7 5.86 -42.94 7.62
N VAL A 8 5.92 -42.86 8.96
CA VAL A 8 5.25 -41.80 9.73
C VAL A 8 5.88 -40.42 9.44
N SER A 9 7.20 -40.32 9.31
CA SER A 9 7.88 -39.06 8.96
C SER A 9 7.52 -38.53 7.57
N THR A 10 7.39 -39.41 6.58
CA THR A 10 7.02 -39.02 5.21
C THR A 10 5.56 -38.56 5.11
N VAL A 11 4.63 -39.25 5.78
CA VAL A 11 3.21 -38.87 5.81
C VAL A 11 3.01 -37.51 6.49
N ILE A 12 3.70 -37.26 7.60
CA ILE A 12 3.66 -35.97 8.31
C ILE A 12 4.17 -34.83 7.41
N THR A 13 5.28 -35.04 6.70
CA THR A 13 5.86 -34.03 5.79
C THR A 13 4.91 -33.67 4.64
N CYS A 14 4.23 -34.67 4.05
CA CYS A 14 3.25 -34.44 2.99
C CYS A 14 2.03 -33.64 3.46
N ILE A 15 1.55 -33.88 4.70
CA ILE A 15 0.40 -33.15 5.27
C ILE A 15 0.76 -31.67 5.49
N PHE A 16 1.96 -31.38 6.00
CA PHE A 16 2.42 -30.00 6.19
C PHE A 16 2.56 -29.24 4.86
N ALA A 17 3.17 -29.85 3.84
CA ALA A 17 3.32 -29.22 2.52
C ALA A 17 1.97 -28.94 1.83
N LEU A 18 0.99 -29.84 1.99
CA LEU A 18 -0.37 -29.62 1.49
C LEU A 18 -1.08 -28.47 2.21
N ALA A 19 -0.96 -28.41 3.55
CA ALA A 19 -1.56 -27.34 4.34
C ALA A 19 -0.95 -25.96 4.02
N GLU A 20 0.37 -25.89 3.82
CA GLU A 20 1.06 -24.66 3.43
C GLU A 20 0.64 -24.19 2.03
N SER A 21 0.59 -25.11 1.06
CA SER A 21 0.12 -24.82 -0.31
C SER A 21 -1.34 -24.34 -0.32
N GLN A 22 -2.21 -24.96 0.49
CA GLN A 22 -3.59 -24.53 0.66
C GLN A 22 -3.65 -23.12 1.26
N LYS A 23 -2.90 -22.86 2.33
CA LYS A 23 -2.85 -21.55 2.97
C LYS A 23 -2.37 -20.48 2.00
N PHE A 24 -1.25 -20.71 1.30
CA PHE A 24 -0.74 -19.80 0.28
C PHE A 24 -1.80 -19.47 -0.79
N SER A 25 -2.55 -20.48 -1.24
CA SER A 25 -3.64 -20.29 -2.20
C SER A 25 -4.79 -19.44 -1.63
N GLN A 26 -5.15 -19.64 -0.35
CA GLN A 26 -6.16 -18.83 0.35
C GLN A 26 -5.72 -17.38 0.55
N ASP A 27 -4.46 -17.16 0.96
CA ASP A 27 -3.87 -15.83 1.12
C ASP A 27 -3.96 -15.04 -0.21
N ARG A 28 -3.57 -15.67 -1.32
CA ARG A 28 -3.66 -15.06 -2.65
C ARG A 28 -5.08 -14.74 -3.06
N ALA A 29 -6.01 -15.68 -2.84
CA ALA A 29 -7.41 -15.48 -3.16
C ALA A 29 -7.98 -14.28 -2.39
N ALA A 30 -7.62 -14.12 -1.11
CA ALA A 30 -8.00 -12.97 -0.30
C ALA A 30 -7.40 -11.66 -0.84
N ILE A 31 -6.14 -11.64 -1.26
CA ILE A 31 -5.53 -10.46 -1.89
C ILE A 31 -6.27 -10.08 -3.19
N LEU A 32 -6.50 -11.04 -4.09
CA LEU A 32 -7.18 -10.81 -5.36
C LEU A 32 -8.64 -10.36 -5.17
N ALA A 33 -9.30 -10.81 -4.10
CA ALA A 33 -10.64 -10.37 -3.73
C ALA A 33 -10.73 -8.88 -3.36
N MET A 34 -9.62 -8.17 -3.17
CA MET A 34 -9.62 -6.71 -3.00
C MET A 34 -9.72 -5.94 -4.33
N SER A 35 -9.71 -6.63 -5.48
CA SER A 35 -9.92 -6.01 -6.80
C SER A 35 -11.40 -5.92 -7.19
N GLY A 36 -11.73 -4.95 -8.06
CA GLY A 36 -13.09 -4.64 -8.51
C GLY A 36 -13.42 -3.15 -8.38
N ALA A 37 -14.67 -2.79 -8.65
CA ALA A 37 -15.18 -1.43 -8.44
C ALA A 37 -15.88 -1.30 -7.09
N PHE A 38 -15.56 -0.24 -6.36
CA PHE A 38 -16.04 -0.03 -4.99
C PHE A 38 -16.56 1.39 -4.78
N GLU A 39 -17.61 1.51 -3.98
CA GLU A 39 -17.84 2.69 -3.16
C GLU A 39 -16.93 2.61 -1.94
N VAL A 40 -16.25 3.71 -1.62
CA VAL A 40 -15.24 3.75 -0.58
C VAL A 40 -15.55 4.84 0.42
N GLU A 41 -15.58 4.49 1.71
CA GLU A 41 -15.66 5.44 2.82
C GLU A 41 -14.36 5.43 3.60
N PHE A 42 -13.88 6.59 4.03
CA PHE A 42 -12.68 6.81 4.81
C PHE A 42 -13.03 7.47 6.14
N ASN A 43 -13.02 6.70 7.23
CA ASN A 43 -13.34 7.18 8.58
C ASN A 43 -12.08 7.20 9.44
N PHE A 44 -11.73 8.33 10.04
CA PHE A 44 -10.60 8.42 10.97
C PHE A 44 -10.95 9.27 12.20
N GLU A 45 -10.61 8.79 13.39
CA GLU A 45 -10.92 9.44 14.65
C GLU A 45 -9.77 9.31 15.64
N GLU A 46 -9.36 10.41 16.26
CA GLU A 46 -8.44 10.38 17.40
C GLU A 46 -9.22 9.99 18.65
N ILE A 47 -8.77 8.94 19.35
CA ILE A 47 -9.56 8.27 20.40
C ILE A 47 -8.97 8.39 21.81
N VAL A 48 -7.65 8.57 21.91
CA VAL A 48 -6.96 8.65 23.20
C VAL A 48 -5.84 9.68 23.11
N SER A 49 -5.85 10.67 24.00
CA SER A 49 -4.75 11.61 24.16
C SER A 49 -3.62 10.93 24.95
N LEU A 50 -2.40 10.99 24.43
CA LEU A 50 -1.19 10.44 25.06
C LEU A 50 -0.24 11.55 25.53
N ASP A 51 -0.63 12.81 25.32
CA ASP A 51 0.11 13.98 25.75
C ASP A 51 -0.74 14.87 26.66
N LYS A 52 -0.14 15.33 27.76
CA LYS A 52 -0.79 16.21 28.71
C LYS A 52 -1.19 17.52 28.02
N GLY A 53 -2.50 17.81 28.03
CA GLY A 53 -3.06 19.01 27.42
C GLY A 53 -3.27 18.92 25.90
N TYR A 54 -3.02 17.77 25.28
CA TYR A 54 -3.37 17.59 23.87
C TYR A 54 -4.87 17.36 23.70
N GLU A 55 -5.50 18.24 22.92
CA GLU A 55 -6.89 18.15 22.50
C GLU A 55 -7.01 17.36 21.19
N LEU A 56 -7.82 16.29 21.25
CA LEU A 56 -8.13 15.42 20.11
C LEU A 56 -8.75 16.24 18.97
N LYS A 57 -8.30 15.98 17.74
CA LYS A 57 -8.85 16.64 16.54
C LYS A 57 -10.18 16.03 16.14
N LYS A 58 -11.00 16.84 15.46
CA LYS A 58 -12.30 16.40 14.95
C LYS A 58 -12.13 15.17 14.04
N PRO A 59 -13.09 14.21 14.07
CA PRO A 59 -13.10 13.10 13.15
C PRO A 59 -13.04 13.55 11.69
N TYR A 60 -12.42 12.74 10.86
CA TYR A 60 -12.37 12.92 9.41
C TYR A 60 -13.23 11.88 8.72
N PHE A 61 -14.09 12.35 7.82
CA PHE A 61 -14.91 11.55 6.93
C PHE A 61 -14.67 11.99 5.49
N ALA A 62 -14.58 11.03 4.58
CA ALA A 62 -14.67 11.26 3.14
C ALA A 62 -15.19 9.99 2.45
N ASP A 63 -15.88 10.17 1.33
CA ASP A 63 -16.28 9.08 0.45
C ASP A 63 -15.73 9.31 -0.98
N ALA A 64 -15.72 8.23 -1.77
CA ALA A 64 -15.38 8.26 -3.18
C ALA A 64 -15.80 6.94 -3.85
N TYR A 65 -15.55 6.84 -5.16
CA TYR A 65 -15.50 5.56 -5.86
C TYR A 65 -14.04 5.19 -6.16
N GLU A 66 -13.68 3.92 -6.05
CA GLU A 66 -12.38 3.41 -6.50
C GLU A 66 -12.55 2.19 -7.40
N LEU A 67 -11.86 2.20 -8.54
CA LEU A 67 -11.62 1.01 -9.35
C LEU A 67 -10.25 0.44 -8.98
N VAL A 68 -10.24 -0.79 -8.46
CA VAL A 68 -9.02 -1.50 -8.07
C VAL A 68 -8.68 -2.56 -9.11
N LYS A 69 -7.58 -2.37 -9.83
CA LYS A 69 -7.13 -3.26 -10.91
C LYS A 69 -5.99 -4.15 -10.46
N VAL A 70 -6.02 -5.42 -10.84
CA VAL A 70 -4.83 -6.28 -10.81
C VAL A 70 -3.86 -5.76 -11.88
N ALA A 71 -2.79 -5.12 -11.46
CA ALA A 71 -1.78 -4.56 -12.35
C ALA A 71 -0.74 -5.60 -12.77
N GLU A 72 -0.43 -6.56 -11.88
CA GLU A 72 0.50 -7.66 -12.13
C GLU A 72 0.19 -8.80 -11.14
N ASP A 73 0.33 -10.03 -11.59
CA ASP A 73 0.25 -11.22 -10.75
C ASP A 73 1.24 -12.28 -11.26
N THR A 74 2.25 -12.60 -10.45
CA THR A 74 3.26 -13.63 -10.73
C THR A 74 3.17 -14.82 -9.79
N GLY A 75 2.04 -14.99 -9.09
CA GLY A 75 1.87 -15.98 -8.05
C GLY A 75 2.39 -15.48 -6.70
N ARG A 76 3.71 -15.33 -6.55
CA ARG A 76 4.34 -14.88 -5.29
C ARG A 76 4.39 -13.36 -5.12
N SER A 77 4.01 -12.60 -6.16
CA SER A 77 3.87 -11.16 -6.11
C SER A 77 2.57 -10.73 -6.80
N ILE A 78 1.78 -9.88 -6.16
CA ILE A 78 0.53 -9.35 -6.68
C ILE A 78 0.52 -7.83 -6.51
N SER A 79 0.37 -7.09 -7.61
CA SER A 79 0.24 -5.63 -7.57
C SER A 79 -1.19 -5.24 -7.85
N LEU A 80 -1.84 -4.52 -6.93
CA LEU A 80 -3.14 -3.90 -7.14
C LEU A 80 -2.99 -2.38 -7.25
N GLN A 81 -3.61 -1.79 -8.26
CA GLN A 81 -3.63 -0.35 -8.48
C GLN A 81 -5.01 0.21 -8.18
N HIS A 82 -5.07 1.22 -7.31
CA HIS A 82 -6.30 1.96 -7.02
C HIS A 82 -6.42 3.16 -7.96
N LEU A 83 -7.59 3.33 -8.56
CA LEU A 83 -7.96 4.45 -9.41
C LEU A 83 -9.15 5.14 -8.75
N LEU A 84 -8.90 6.30 -8.17
CA LEU A 84 -9.90 7.09 -7.49
C LEU A 84 -10.73 7.87 -8.52
N VAL A 85 -12.04 7.75 -8.41
CA VAL A 85 -13.03 8.45 -9.23
C VAL A 85 -13.74 9.44 -8.33
N VAL A 86 -13.58 10.72 -8.64
CA VAL A 86 -14.22 11.83 -7.91
C VAL A 86 -15.01 12.70 -8.87
N GLU A 87 -16.07 13.34 -8.38
CA GLU A 87 -16.82 14.32 -9.16
C GLU A 87 -16.02 15.61 -9.35
N GLY A 88 -15.86 16.02 -10.61
CA GLY A 88 -15.27 17.29 -11.00
C GLY A 88 -16.32 18.28 -11.50
N LYS A 89 -15.88 19.51 -11.83
CA LYS A 89 -16.78 20.56 -12.34
C LYS A 89 -17.47 20.18 -13.66
N ASN A 90 -16.82 19.36 -14.48
CA ASN A 90 -17.25 19.00 -15.84
C ASN A 90 -17.45 17.48 -15.97
N GLY A 91 -17.82 16.80 -14.87
CA GLY A 91 -17.97 15.35 -14.82
C GLY A 91 -16.85 14.64 -14.05
N PRO A 92 -16.82 13.30 -14.07
CA PRO A 92 -15.93 12.50 -13.24
C PRO A 92 -14.45 12.70 -13.63
N VAL A 93 -13.58 12.75 -12.62
CA VAL A 93 -12.13 12.85 -12.77
C VAL A 93 -11.48 11.62 -12.17
N VAL A 94 -10.60 10.99 -12.95
CA VAL A 94 -9.84 9.81 -12.53
C VAL A 94 -8.43 10.21 -12.10
N ILE A 95 -8.11 9.85 -10.85
CA ILE A 95 -6.80 10.02 -10.24
C ILE A 95 -6.20 8.64 -10.03
N LYS A 96 -5.02 8.38 -10.59
CA LYS A 96 -4.22 7.22 -10.20
C LYS A 96 -3.81 7.42 -8.74
N HIS A 97 -4.41 6.64 -7.85
CA HIS A 97 -4.27 6.80 -6.41
C HIS A 97 -3.08 5.97 -5.91
N TRP A 98 -3.21 5.29 -4.77
CA TRP A 98 -2.16 4.44 -4.21
C TRP A 98 -2.06 3.09 -4.92
N GLY A 99 -0.87 2.49 -4.85
CA GLY A 99 -0.66 1.08 -5.22
C GLY A 99 -0.47 0.24 -3.97
N GLN A 100 -0.86 -1.03 -4.03
CA GLN A 100 -0.51 -2.04 -3.02
C GLN A 100 0.14 -3.24 -3.70
N ILE A 101 1.39 -3.49 -3.35
CA ILE A 101 2.19 -4.59 -3.87
C ILE A 101 2.37 -5.60 -2.76
N TRP A 102 1.90 -6.80 -3.01
CA TRP A 102 1.94 -7.93 -2.10
C TRP A 102 3.05 -8.87 -2.50
N LYS A 103 3.95 -9.23 -1.58
CA LYS A 103 5.01 -10.20 -1.85
C LYS A 103 5.09 -11.24 -0.74
N TYR A 104 5.03 -12.51 -1.14
CA TYR A 104 5.13 -13.65 -0.22
C TYR A 104 6.59 -13.89 0.16
N GLU A 105 6.85 -13.97 1.47
CA GLU A 105 8.16 -14.22 2.08
C GLU A 105 9.25 -13.25 1.58
N ASP A 106 8.90 -11.97 1.45
CA ASP A 106 9.84 -10.92 1.02
C ASP A 106 10.91 -10.69 2.09
N HIS A 107 12.19 -10.57 1.74
CA HIS A 107 13.24 -10.33 2.72
C HIS A 107 13.46 -8.86 3.08
N ARG A 108 12.68 -7.94 2.51
CA ARG A 108 12.96 -6.50 2.61
C ARG A 108 11.74 -5.70 3.04
N THR A 109 11.86 -4.83 4.04
CA THR A 109 10.91 -3.72 4.29
C THR A 109 11.58 -2.36 4.22
N LEU A 110 10.76 -1.31 4.34
CA LEU A 110 11.16 0.08 4.43
C LEU A 110 10.50 0.70 5.66
N ASN A 111 11.31 1.16 6.60
CA ASN A 111 10.83 1.94 7.75
C ASN A 111 10.97 3.43 7.47
N TYR A 112 9.88 4.17 7.56
CA TYR A 112 9.92 5.62 7.45
C TYR A 112 10.43 6.27 8.74
N GLU A 113 11.46 7.12 8.66
CA GLU A 113 12.07 7.79 9.82
C GLU A 113 11.74 9.28 9.91
N GLY A 114 10.88 9.79 9.04
CA GLY A 114 10.63 11.23 8.91
C GLY A 114 11.47 11.88 7.81
N GLY A 115 11.16 13.14 7.50
CA GLY A 115 11.93 13.94 6.55
C GLY A 115 12.09 13.34 5.15
N ASN A 116 11.10 12.57 4.67
CA ASN A 116 11.18 11.83 3.39
C ASN A 116 12.36 10.87 3.33
N THR A 117 12.61 10.15 4.43
CA THR A 117 13.69 9.15 4.54
C THR A 117 13.12 7.79 4.92
N TRP A 118 13.48 6.76 4.15
CA TRP A 118 13.13 5.36 4.39
C TRP A 118 14.39 4.53 4.62
N LEU A 119 14.44 3.80 5.73
CA LEU A 119 15.49 2.85 6.05
C LEU A 119 15.15 1.48 5.45
N PRO A 120 16.01 0.92 4.58
CA PRO A 120 15.89 -0.47 4.18
C PRO A 120 16.16 -1.38 5.38
N VAL A 121 15.33 -2.41 5.54
CA VAL A 121 15.48 -3.44 6.57
C VAL A 121 15.48 -4.80 5.90
N THR A 122 16.48 -5.63 6.22
CA THR A 122 16.59 -7.02 5.76
C THR A 122 16.12 -7.96 6.86
N HIS A 123 15.36 -8.98 6.49
CA HIS A 123 14.77 -9.97 7.40
C HIS A 123 15.33 -11.36 7.12
N THR A 124 15.42 -12.16 8.16
CA THR A 124 15.85 -13.57 8.11
C THR A 124 14.75 -14.48 7.52
N ASN A 125 15.12 -15.69 7.07
CA ASN A 125 14.14 -16.67 6.57
C ASN A 125 13.03 -16.96 7.59
N ALA A 126 13.39 -17.13 8.87
CA ALA A 126 12.44 -17.41 9.94
C ALA A 126 11.45 -16.26 10.19
N GLU A 127 11.82 -15.01 9.89
CA GLU A 127 10.93 -13.86 10.06
C GLU A 127 9.90 -13.73 8.95
N VAL A 128 10.22 -14.22 7.74
CA VAL A 128 9.42 -14.01 6.54
C VAL A 128 8.58 -15.23 6.16
N GLU A 129 8.92 -16.41 6.67
CA GLU A 129 8.24 -17.68 6.39
C GLU A 129 6.72 -17.57 6.59
N GLY A 130 5.96 -17.95 5.56
CA GLY A 130 4.49 -17.90 5.59
C GLY A 130 3.87 -16.50 5.61
N THR A 131 4.67 -15.42 5.49
CA THR A 131 4.19 -14.03 5.58
C THR A 131 3.98 -13.38 4.21
N TRP A 132 3.13 -12.36 4.18
CA TRP A 132 3.01 -11.45 3.05
C TRP A 132 3.39 -10.04 3.48
N THR A 133 4.23 -9.36 2.69
CA THR A 133 4.34 -7.90 2.79
C THR A 133 3.19 -7.22 2.07
N GLN A 134 2.73 -6.09 2.62
CA GLN A 134 2.04 -5.05 1.87
C GLN A 134 3.01 -3.88 1.71
N PHE A 135 3.42 -3.60 0.47
CA PHE A 135 4.10 -2.36 0.10
C PHE A 135 3.11 -1.38 -0.51
N VAL A 136 2.88 -0.27 0.17
CA VAL A 136 2.02 0.81 -0.30
C VAL A 136 2.85 1.92 -0.92
N THR A 137 2.48 2.30 -2.14
CA THR A 137 3.09 3.38 -2.90
C THR A 137 2.17 4.60 -2.97
N GLN A 138 2.77 5.77 -3.16
CA GLN A 138 2.04 7.00 -3.43
C GLN A 138 1.56 7.07 -4.88
N VAL A 139 0.90 8.17 -5.24
CA VAL A 139 0.37 8.42 -6.59
C VAL A 139 1.46 8.39 -7.67
N ASP A 140 2.71 8.68 -7.32
CA ASP A 140 3.89 8.66 -8.19
C ASP A 140 4.75 7.39 -8.06
N GLU A 141 4.19 6.32 -7.47
CA GLU A 141 4.87 5.05 -7.14
C GLU A 141 5.99 5.15 -6.10
N SER A 142 6.25 6.33 -5.53
CA SER A 142 7.23 6.46 -4.45
C SER A 142 6.79 5.70 -3.20
N PRO A 143 7.73 5.22 -2.37
CA PRO A 143 7.41 4.52 -1.14
C PRO A 143 6.50 5.35 -0.22
N ARG A 144 5.47 4.71 0.34
CA ARG A 144 4.74 5.25 1.49
C ARG A 144 5.09 4.45 2.74
N TYR A 145 4.79 3.15 2.75
CA TYR A 145 5.15 2.23 3.81
C TYR A 145 5.21 0.80 3.30
N LYS A 146 6.00 -0.04 3.95
CA LYS A 146 6.08 -1.47 3.66
C LYS A 146 6.06 -2.26 4.95
N ALA A 147 5.08 -3.14 5.12
CA ALA A 147 4.90 -3.91 6.35
C ALA A 147 4.67 -5.39 6.06
N PHE A 148 5.29 -6.27 6.83
CA PHE A 148 4.93 -7.69 6.87
C PHE A 148 3.64 -7.90 7.61
N GLY A 149 2.95 -9.00 7.29
CA GLY A 149 1.82 -9.48 8.06
C GLY A 149 1.46 -10.90 7.67
N VAL A 150 0.48 -11.43 8.36
CA VAL A 150 0.01 -12.81 8.17
C VAL A 150 -1.49 -12.78 7.90
N TRP A 151 -1.90 -13.54 6.88
CA TRP A 151 -3.30 -13.88 6.66
C TRP A 151 -3.71 -15.02 7.58
N VAL A 152 -4.84 -14.83 8.25
CA VAL A 152 -5.54 -15.85 9.03
C VAL A 152 -6.92 -16.06 8.40
N HIS A 153 -7.23 -17.32 8.10
CA HIS A 153 -8.52 -17.73 7.54
C HIS A 153 -9.28 -18.50 8.61
N ALA A 154 -10.48 -18.04 8.95
CA ALA A 154 -11.32 -18.67 9.96
C ALA A 154 -12.79 -18.50 9.59
N ALA A 155 -13.55 -19.61 9.61
CA ALA A 155 -14.96 -19.63 9.24
C ALA A 155 -15.23 -18.89 7.91
N ASN A 156 -15.95 -17.77 7.94
CA ASN A 156 -16.32 -16.96 6.78
C ASN A 156 -15.46 -15.69 6.61
N THR A 157 -14.30 -15.60 7.28
CA THR A 157 -13.43 -14.41 7.20
C THR A 157 -11.99 -14.76 6.82
N SER A 158 -11.36 -13.83 6.10
CA SER A 158 -9.93 -13.82 5.79
C SER A 158 -9.37 -12.48 6.24
N ILE A 159 -8.42 -12.50 7.17
CA ILE A 159 -7.87 -11.30 7.81
C ILE A 159 -6.37 -11.29 7.68
N TRP A 160 -5.82 -10.29 7.00
CA TRP A 160 -4.40 -9.98 7.08
C TRP A 160 -4.17 -8.99 8.20
N THR A 161 -3.21 -9.25 9.09
CA THR A 161 -2.77 -8.28 10.10
C THR A 161 -1.29 -7.99 9.93
N SER A 162 -0.95 -6.70 9.80
CA SER A 162 0.43 -6.25 9.69
C SER A 162 1.15 -6.26 11.04
N ARG A 163 2.48 -6.41 11.02
CA ARG A 163 3.35 -5.90 12.07
C ARG A 163 3.30 -4.36 12.09
N LEU A 164 3.79 -3.77 13.18
CA LEU A 164 3.92 -2.32 13.28
C LEU A 164 4.83 -1.81 12.16
N SER A 165 4.41 -0.70 11.54
CA SER A 165 5.19 -0.01 10.52
C SER A 165 5.08 1.50 10.70
N THR A 166 6.07 2.22 10.20
CA THR A 166 6.07 3.69 10.21
C THR A 166 5.73 4.23 8.83
N ARG A 167 5.04 5.37 8.79
CA ARG A 167 4.64 6.01 7.53
C ARG A 167 4.55 7.53 7.62
N PRO A 168 4.69 8.24 6.48
CA PRO A 168 4.46 9.67 6.41
C PRO A 168 3.02 10.04 6.78
N LEU A 169 2.84 11.32 7.09
CA LEU A 169 1.53 11.91 7.27
C LEU A 169 0.67 11.71 6.01
N PRO A 170 -0.63 11.39 6.15
CA PRO A 170 -1.55 11.33 5.02
C PRO A 170 -1.83 12.73 4.48
N ARG A 171 -2.26 12.81 3.21
CA ARG A 171 -2.64 14.08 2.55
C ARG A 171 -3.68 14.90 3.28
N ARG A 172 -4.63 14.24 3.95
CA ARG A 172 -5.65 14.92 4.77
C ARG A 172 -5.04 15.71 5.94
N GLU A 173 -3.81 15.38 6.36
CA GLU A 173 -3.14 15.99 7.50
C GLU A 173 -1.88 16.79 7.14
N TYR A 174 -1.00 16.34 6.24
CA TYR A 174 0.29 17.04 6.00
C TYR A 174 0.14 18.48 5.48
N THR A 175 -1.03 18.84 4.95
CA THR A 175 -1.35 20.21 4.49
C THR A 175 -1.92 21.10 5.58
N LYS A 176 -2.35 20.52 6.71
CA LYS A 176 -3.11 21.20 7.78
C LYS A 176 -2.42 21.09 9.14
N ARG A 177 -1.47 20.16 9.28
CA ARG A 177 -0.86 19.78 10.54
C ARG A 177 0.65 19.73 10.42
N SER A 178 1.29 20.18 11.49
CA SER A 178 2.74 20.19 11.68
C SER A 178 3.11 19.80 13.12
N ASP A 179 2.15 19.27 13.89
CA ASP A 179 2.29 18.96 15.31
C ASP A 179 2.92 17.57 15.56
N TYR A 180 2.99 16.71 14.54
CA TYR A 180 3.67 15.41 14.59
C TYR A 180 4.39 15.08 13.28
N ASP A 181 5.27 14.08 13.30
CA ASP A 181 6.25 13.85 12.22
C ASP A 181 6.04 12.53 11.45
N LEU A 182 5.48 11.51 12.10
CA LEU A 182 5.15 10.24 11.46
C LEU A 182 4.04 9.48 12.20
N LEU A 183 3.42 8.54 11.49
CA LEU A 183 2.47 7.58 12.06
C LEU A 183 3.17 6.25 12.32
N ILE A 184 2.91 5.65 13.48
CA ILE A 184 3.13 4.23 13.71
C ILE A 184 1.78 3.52 13.54
N ALA A 185 1.73 2.48 12.72
CA ALA A 185 0.49 1.84 12.34
C ALA A 185 0.53 0.32 12.33
N THR A 186 -0.55 -0.29 12.80
CA THR A 186 -0.96 -1.66 12.48
C THR A 186 -2.12 -1.58 11.47
N ASN A 187 -2.05 -2.36 10.40
CA ASN A 187 -3.10 -2.42 9.38
C ASN A 187 -3.76 -3.81 9.44
N ARG A 188 -5.08 -3.85 9.30
CA ARG A 188 -5.81 -5.10 9.03
C ARG A 188 -6.65 -4.98 7.76
N HIS A 189 -6.50 -5.95 6.86
CA HIS A 189 -7.39 -6.10 5.71
C HIS A 189 -8.30 -7.28 5.97
N VAL A 190 -9.61 -7.05 5.93
CA VAL A 190 -10.62 -8.07 6.20
C VAL A 190 -11.48 -8.21 4.96
N ILE A 191 -11.54 -9.41 4.40
CA ILE A 191 -12.45 -9.72 3.28
C ILE A 191 -13.85 -9.98 3.85
N THR A 192 -14.85 -9.34 3.25
CA THR A 192 -16.27 -9.46 3.64
C THR A 192 -17.11 -9.94 2.44
N PRO A 193 -18.35 -10.40 2.65
CA PRO A 193 -19.23 -10.77 1.54
C PRO A 193 -19.49 -9.62 0.55
N GLU A 194 -19.53 -8.38 1.04
CA GLU A 194 -19.83 -7.18 0.26
C GLU A 194 -18.59 -6.49 -0.32
N GLY A 195 -17.38 -6.99 -0.01
CA GLY A 195 -16.12 -6.37 -0.43
C GLY A 195 -15.01 -6.58 0.58
N TRP A 196 -14.43 -5.51 1.11
CA TRP A 196 -13.38 -5.60 2.12
C TRP A 196 -13.29 -4.32 2.97
N VAL A 197 -12.61 -4.43 4.12
CA VAL A 197 -12.32 -3.27 4.97
C VAL A 197 -10.84 -3.18 5.29
N HIS A 198 -10.35 -1.95 5.41
CA HIS A 198 -9.00 -1.63 5.89
C HIS A 198 -9.08 -0.93 7.23
N GLN A 199 -8.83 -1.68 8.29
CA GLN A 199 -8.73 -1.16 9.66
C GLN A 199 -7.30 -0.71 9.96
N GLN A 200 -7.18 0.39 10.70
CA GLN A 200 -5.92 1.02 11.01
C GLN A 200 -5.89 1.42 12.48
N GLU A 201 -4.91 0.92 13.21
CA GLU A 201 -4.59 1.40 14.55
C GLU A 201 -3.35 2.27 14.46
N ASN A 202 -3.52 3.57 14.67
CA ASN A 202 -2.49 4.59 14.47
C ASN A 202 -2.04 5.20 15.79
N ARG A 203 -0.76 5.54 15.87
CA ARG A 203 -0.21 6.43 16.90
C ARG A 203 0.53 7.58 16.22
N LYS A 204 0.18 8.82 16.58
CA LYS A 204 0.83 10.03 16.04
C LYS A 204 2.10 10.29 16.84
N LEU A 205 3.26 10.23 16.19
CA LEU A 205 4.57 10.35 16.83
C LEU A 205 5.24 11.68 16.46
N VAL A 206 5.66 12.42 17.49
CA VAL A 206 6.66 13.49 17.39
C VAL A 206 8.04 12.85 17.53
N SER A 207 8.94 13.14 16.59
CA SER A 207 10.31 12.67 16.57
C SER A 207 11.24 13.81 16.15
N ARG A 208 11.67 14.62 17.13
CA ARG A 208 12.45 15.86 16.92
C ARG A 208 13.55 15.96 17.96
N GLU A 209 14.72 16.48 17.57
CA GLU A 209 15.83 16.76 18.49
C GLU A 209 16.23 15.54 19.35
N GLY A 210 16.21 14.34 18.75
CA GLY A 210 16.53 13.09 19.45
C GLY A 210 15.47 12.62 20.46
N LYS A 211 14.33 13.32 20.58
CA LYS A 211 13.23 12.97 21.48
C LYS A 211 12.05 12.39 20.70
N ARG A 212 11.44 11.35 21.24
CA ARG A 212 10.24 10.69 20.70
C ARG A 212 9.10 10.76 21.70
N LYS A 213 7.92 11.15 21.23
CA LYS A 213 6.71 11.28 22.07
C LYS A 213 5.45 11.01 21.24
N PHE A 214 4.52 10.25 21.78
CA PHE A 214 3.20 10.08 21.16
C PHE A 214 2.26 11.23 21.55
N LEU A 215 1.51 11.76 20.57
CA LEU A 215 0.46 12.73 20.82
C LEU A 215 -0.86 12.06 21.17
N CYS A 216 -1.27 11.08 20.35
CA CYS A 216 -2.54 10.42 20.50
C CYS A 216 -2.57 9.07 19.78
N MET A 217 -3.60 8.28 20.09
CA MET A 217 -4.05 7.15 19.28
C MET A 217 -5.16 7.60 18.33
N GLU A 218 -5.16 7.07 17.12
CA GLU A 218 -6.21 7.27 16.10
C GLU A 218 -6.66 5.90 15.58
N THR A 219 -7.95 5.71 15.40
CA THR A 219 -8.50 4.59 14.63
C THR A 219 -8.86 5.05 13.23
N GLY A 220 -8.64 4.18 12.25
CA GLY A 220 -9.05 4.39 10.87
C GLY A 220 -9.81 3.17 10.35
N LEU A 221 -10.91 3.40 9.64
CA LEU A 221 -11.71 2.36 9.02
C LEU A 221 -12.10 2.80 7.63
N ASN A 222 -11.50 2.14 6.63
CA ASN A 222 -11.91 2.31 5.24
C ASN A 222 -12.82 1.15 4.85
N HIS A 223 -14.01 1.45 4.33
CA HIS A 223 -14.93 0.45 3.79
C HIS A 223 -14.87 0.46 2.28
N TYR A 224 -14.66 -0.70 1.67
CA TYR A 224 -14.72 -0.92 0.23
C TYR A 224 -15.92 -1.81 -0.07
N ARG A 225 -17.06 -1.21 -0.43
CA ARG A 225 -18.29 -1.95 -0.76
C ARG A 225 -18.40 -2.09 -2.28
N ARG A 226 -18.55 -3.32 -2.78
CA ARG A 226 -18.63 -3.59 -4.22
C ARG A 226 -19.83 -2.88 -4.83
N VAL A 227 -19.62 -2.29 -6.01
CA VAL A 227 -20.70 -1.75 -6.82
C VAL A 227 -21.28 -2.87 -7.68
N SER A 228 -22.60 -3.05 -7.65
CA SER A 228 -23.29 -4.14 -8.35
C SER A 228 -23.38 -3.95 -9.88
N ASP A 229 -23.43 -2.71 -10.36
CA ASP A 229 -23.41 -2.38 -11.79
C ASP A 229 -22.29 -1.39 -12.11
N GLU A 230 -21.08 -1.93 -12.32
CA GLU A 230 -19.90 -1.16 -12.69
C GLU A 230 -20.07 -0.44 -14.04
N THR A 231 -20.90 -0.98 -14.94
CA THR A 231 -21.09 -0.47 -16.31
C THR A 231 -22.02 0.73 -16.38
N SER A 232 -22.84 0.95 -15.35
CA SER A 232 -23.75 2.10 -15.24
C SER A 232 -23.04 3.42 -14.93
N LYS A 233 -21.83 3.38 -14.34
CA LYS A 233 -21.12 4.58 -13.90
C LYS A 233 -20.06 5.03 -14.90
N GLU A 234 -20.27 6.20 -15.50
CA GLU A 234 -19.33 6.83 -16.44
C GLU A 234 -17.90 6.92 -15.87
N GLY A 235 -17.76 7.22 -14.58
CA GLY A 235 -16.47 7.32 -13.92
C GLY A 235 -15.64 6.02 -13.94
N PHE A 236 -16.27 4.84 -13.86
CA PHE A 236 -15.55 3.56 -13.96
C PHE A 236 -15.11 3.26 -15.39
N LYS A 237 -15.93 3.60 -16.40
CA LYS A 237 -15.53 3.51 -17.82
C LYS A 237 -14.32 4.39 -18.11
N LEU A 238 -14.33 5.63 -17.60
CA LEU A 238 -13.20 6.55 -17.73
C LEU A 238 -11.95 6.00 -17.02
N ALA A 239 -12.11 5.41 -15.84
CA ALA A 239 -10.99 4.81 -15.11
C ALA A 239 -10.37 3.62 -15.85
N GLU A 240 -11.20 2.75 -16.43
CA GLU A 240 -10.74 1.61 -17.24
C GLU A 240 -9.97 2.08 -18.48
N ALA A 241 -10.50 3.08 -19.19
CA ALA A 241 -9.86 3.64 -20.38
C ALA A 241 -8.50 4.26 -20.04
N LYS A 242 -8.45 5.09 -19.00
CA LYS A 242 -7.22 5.74 -18.54
C LYS A 242 -6.17 4.75 -18.06
N TRP A 243 -6.60 3.71 -17.34
CA TRP A 243 -5.70 2.63 -16.93
C TRP A 243 -5.14 1.88 -18.12
N SER A 244 -5.97 1.52 -19.09
CA SER A 244 -5.53 0.82 -20.30
C SER A 244 -4.45 1.60 -21.06
N GLN A 245 -4.58 2.92 -21.13
CA GLN A 245 -3.59 3.81 -21.78
C GLN A 245 -2.29 3.94 -20.96
N THR A 246 -2.36 3.94 -19.62
CA THR A 246 -1.21 4.31 -18.77
C THR A 246 -0.59 3.16 -18.00
N ARG A 247 -1.19 1.95 -18.01
CA ARG A 247 -0.72 0.79 -17.21
C ARG A 247 0.73 0.42 -17.47
N ALA A 248 1.17 0.49 -18.73
CA ALA A 248 2.53 0.14 -19.12
C ALA A 248 3.53 1.16 -18.56
N PHE A 249 3.21 2.45 -18.67
CA PHE A 249 4.01 3.54 -18.08
C PHE A 249 4.14 3.37 -16.57
N TRP A 250 3.02 3.18 -15.84
CA TRP A 250 3.07 3.01 -14.39
C TRP A 250 3.83 1.75 -13.95
N GLY A 251 3.74 0.66 -14.73
CA GLY A 251 4.58 -0.52 -14.54
C GLY A 251 6.08 -0.21 -14.64
N GLN A 252 6.49 0.65 -15.58
CA GLN A 252 7.89 1.09 -15.68
C GLN A 252 8.32 1.98 -14.51
N VAL A 253 7.48 2.92 -14.06
CA VAL A 253 7.78 3.78 -12.89
C VAL A 253 7.97 2.91 -11.65
N ARG A 254 7.05 1.96 -11.41
CA ARG A 254 7.16 0.99 -10.32
C ARG A 254 8.43 0.14 -10.41
N SER A 255 8.78 -0.34 -11.61
CA SER A 255 10.02 -1.09 -11.83
C SER A 255 11.27 -0.27 -11.46
N CYS A 256 11.29 1.02 -11.80
CA CYS A 256 12.39 1.91 -11.43
C CYS A 256 12.49 2.09 -9.91
N TRP A 257 11.37 2.32 -9.23
CA TRP A 257 11.34 2.39 -7.76
C TRP A 257 11.74 1.06 -7.10
N ASN A 258 11.25 -0.07 -7.60
CA ASN A 258 11.64 -1.39 -7.11
C ASN A 258 13.14 -1.60 -7.21
N LYS A 259 13.78 -1.12 -8.29
CA LYS A 259 15.24 -1.18 -8.44
C LYS A 259 15.96 -0.32 -7.39
N VAL A 260 15.51 0.92 -7.20
CA VAL A 260 16.06 1.81 -6.15
C VAL A 260 16.00 1.15 -4.77
N ILE A 261 14.87 0.50 -4.45
CA ILE A 261 14.66 -0.16 -3.15
C ILE A 261 15.48 -1.45 -3.00
N ALA A 262 15.57 -2.23 -4.08
CA ALA A 262 16.34 -3.48 -4.09
C ALA A 262 17.84 -3.21 -3.92
N ASP A 263 18.36 -2.17 -4.58
CA ASP A 263 19.79 -1.82 -4.57
C ASP A 263 20.20 -0.99 -3.32
N ALA A 264 19.25 -0.59 -2.47
CA ALA A 264 19.53 0.30 -1.34
C ALA A 264 20.09 -0.44 -0.12
N ASP A 265 21.35 -0.21 0.21
CA ASP A 265 21.95 -0.57 1.51
C ASP A 265 22.07 0.62 2.47
N LYS A 266 21.67 1.81 2.00
CA LYS A 266 21.64 3.07 2.73
C LYS A 266 20.22 3.63 2.79
N PRO A 267 19.93 4.57 3.71
CA PRO A 267 18.65 5.26 3.74
C PRO A 267 18.29 5.83 2.36
N ILE A 268 17.07 5.57 1.90
CA ILE A 268 16.53 6.17 0.68
C ILE A 268 15.90 7.50 1.09
N ARG A 269 16.45 8.60 0.59
CA ARG A 269 15.88 9.93 0.78
C ARG A 269 15.52 10.53 -0.56
N TYR A 270 14.43 11.27 -0.62
CA TYR A 270 14.14 12.13 -1.77
C TYR A 270 13.70 13.52 -1.36
N ALA A 271 14.07 14.50 -2.19
CA ALA A 271 13.73 15.90 -1.99
C ALA A 271 12.22 16.12 -2.16
N LEU A 272 11.64 16.99 -1.33
CA LEU A 272 10.24 17.41 -1.50
C LEU A 272 10.01 18.17 -2.80
N MET A 273 11.00 18.99 -3.15
CA MET A 273 10.97 19.89 -4.30
C MET A 273 12.36 19.93 -4.93
N VAL A 274 12.41 19.98 -6.26
CA VAL A 274 13.61 20.29 -7.04
C VAL A 274 13.21 21.26 -8.14
N ASP A 275 13.91 22.39 -8.26
CA ASP A 275 13.59 23.47 -9.21
C ASP A 275 12.12 23.93 -9.15
N GLY A 276 11.56 24.02 -7.94
CA GLY A 276 10.15 24.41 -7.75
C GLY A 276 9.12 23.35 -8.15
N ASN A 277 9.54 22.12 -8.48
CA ASN A 277 8.65 21.03 -8.86
C ASN A 277 8.68 19.88 -7.85
N ARG A 278 7.53 19.21 -7.67
CA ARG A 278 7.41 17.94 -6.93
C ARG A 278 7.70 16.77 -7.86
N LEU A 279 8.20 15.67 -7.30
CA LEU A 279 8.38 14.41 -8.03
C LEU A 279 7.10 14.01 -8.77
N MET A 280 5.98 14.00 -8.05
CA MET A 280 4.65 13.72 -8.61
C MET A 280 4.33 14.59 -9.83
N SER A 281 4.69 15.87 -9.82
CA SER A 281 4.41 16.78 -10.93
C SER A 281 5.17 16.37 -12.19
N GLU A 282 6.46 16.04 -12.06
CA GLU A 282 7.31 15.62 -13.17
C GLU A 282 6.92 14.24 -13.72
N ILE A 283 6.64 13.27 -12.84
CA ILE A 283 6.12 11.96 -13.24
C ILE A 283 4.77 12.10 -13.96
N ASN A 284 3.89 12.99 -13.51
CA ASN A 284 2.61 13.24 -14.19
C ASN A 284 2.75 13.91 -15.56
N VAL A 285 3.84 14.64 -15.83
CA VAL A 285 4.13 15.12 -17.19
C VAL A 285 4.36 13.93 -18.11
N LEU A 286 5.17 12.95 -17.69
CA LEU A 286 5.41 11.73 -18.45
C LEU A 286 4.13 10.87 -18.59
N ALA A 287 3.33 10.77 -17.52
CA ALA A 287 2.07 10.04 -17.54
C ALA A 287 1.08 10.61 -18.58
N ARG A 288 0.98 11.94 -18.69
CA ARG A 288 0.11 12.60 -19.69
C ARG A 288 0.57 12.37 -21.13
N LYS A 289 1.89 12.25 -21.35
CA LYS A 289 2.43 11.88 -22.67
C LYS A 289 2.06 10.43 -23.01
N ALA A 290 2.25 9.51 -22.05
CA ALA A 290 1.84 8.12 -22.20
C ALA A 290 0.33 7.97 -22.46
N GLU A 291 -0.50 8.76 -21.78
CA GLU A 291 -1.96 8.80 -21.99
C GLU A 291 -2.34 9.21 -23.43
N LYS A 292 -1.52 10.05 -24.08
CA LYS A 292 -1.66 10.44 -25.49
C LYS A 292 -1.07 9.43 -26.48
N GLY A 293 -0.54 8.30 -25.99
CA GLY A 293 0.07 7.26 -26.83
C GLY A 293 1.55 7.47 -27.12
N GLU A 294 2.22 8.47 -26.51
CA GLU A 294 3.67 8.64 -26.66
C GLU A 294 4.42 7.53 -25.90
N ALA A 295 5.42 6.93 -26.56
CA ALA A 295 6.32 6.00 -25.90
C ALA A 295 7.23 6.75 -24.92
N ILE A 296 7.23 6.31 -23.66
CA ILE A 296 8.11 6.85 -22.62
C ILE A 296 9.22 5.85 -22.35
N GLU A 297 10.44 6.26 -22.68
CA GLU A 297 11.62 5.45 -22.41
C GLU A 297 11.91 5.40 -20.91
N ARG A 298 12.35 4.22 -20.43
CA ARG A 298 12.68 4.00 -19.03
C ARG A 298 13.77 4.96 -18.52
N VAL A 299 14.67 5.41 -19.41
CA VAL A 299 15.72 6.38 -19.07
C VAL A 299 15.14 7.71 -18.59
N ALA A 300 14.09 8.22 -19.24
CA ALA A 300 13.45 9.48 -18.85
C ALA A 300 12.83 9.39 -17.44
N ILE A 301 12.24 8.23 -17.11
CA ILE A 301 11.72 7.98 -15.76
C ILE A 301 12.85 7.98 -14.74
N ARG A 302 13.97 7.30 -15.05
CA ARG A 302 15.13 7.25 -14.15
C ARG A 302 15.76 8.62 -13.93
N GLU A 303 15.88 9.44 -14.98
CA GLU A 303 16.40 10.80 -14.87
C GLU A 303 15.57 11.64 -13.88
N VAL A 304 14.24 11.55 -13.98
CA VAL A 304 13.34 12.19 -13.00
C VAL A 304 13.60 11.63 -11.60
N LEU A 305 13.65 10.31 -11.40
CA LEU A 305 13.90 9.77 -10.05
C LEU A 305 15.26 10.21 -9.49
N THR A 306 16.34 10.11 -10.27
CA THR A 306 17.69 10.51 -9.88
C THR A 306 17.76 11.99 -9.50
N LYS A 307 17.03 12.86 -10.21
CA LYS A 307 16.92 14.28 -9.86
C LYS A 307 16.40 14.51 -8.44
N PHE A 308 15.51 13.66 -7.94
CA PHE A 308 14.90 13.80 -6.61
C PHE A 308 15.60 13.01 -5.51
N LEU A 309 16.25 11.89 -5.82
CA LEU A 309 16.97 11.06 -4.84
C LEU A 309 18.18 11.79 -4.24
N ARG A 310 18.46 11.54 -2.96
CA ARG A 310 19.51 12.21 -2.15
C ARG A 310 20.30 11.21 -1.34
#